data_AF-A0A060S4N7-F1
#
_entry.id   AF-A0A060S4N7-F1
#
_cell.length_a   1.000
_cell.length_b   1.000
_cell.length_c   1.000
_cell.angle_alpha   90.00
_cell.angle_beta   90.00
_cell.angle_gamma   90.00
#
_symmetry.space_group_name_H-M   'P 1'
#
loop_
_entity.id
_entity.type
_entity.pdbx_description
1 polymer ?
#
loop_
_entity_poly.entity_id
_entity_poly.type
_entity_poly.pdbx_seq_one_letter_code
_entity_poly.pdbx_strand_id
1 'polypeptide(L)'
;MTDEGLPSYNDVRAAQRARQELKQNFVTLTNDQLDIQELFRSVAAQLESTPEIGEQHPLSTEWNELRQRHRKIYRDSQQNAGLCAHFLKNFAEILVPLSQSTQVSLAQKKQMIGKFLETIPVHLNAARENAERFGELGKDVEVFPRKVASALRLKAEPQGFFESVWTGIEELCMSIWNRLNRLLMKIVDMFKMMLSRLEKMRFSCFGISLDIHFTRYQSLDPDANLHEMTPRQVVGQLEDDTKMIVQKLTAFESAWHVVRLACSRLMSDLALAKSFTSCNPPIPEACDSNLCAAALVHTPLVECLNAYSMGKSPDFD
;
A
#
# COMPACT_ATOMS: atom_id res chain seq x y z
N MET A 1 15.47 29.26 33.64
CA MET A 1 14.11 29.41 33.10
C MET A 1 14.19 29.04 31.63
N THR A 2 14.05 27.76 31.33
CA THR A 2 14.05 27.23 29.96
C THR A 2 12.61 27.24 29.48
N ASP A 3 12.36 28.11 28.52
CA ASP A 3 11.15 28.14 27.72
C ASP A 3 11.10 26.83 26.92
N GLU A 4 10.41 25.82 27.45
CA GLU A 4 10.02 24.63 26.69
C GLU A 4 9.09 25.12 25.59
N GLY A 5 9.67 25.35 24.40
CA GLY A 5 8.95 25.87 23.25
C GLY A 5 7.72 25.03 22.96
N LEU A 6 6.56 25.56 23.34
CA LEU A 6 5.26 24.96 23.07
C LEU A 6 5.14 24.69 21.56
N PRO A 7 4.54 23.54 21.15
CA PRO A 7 4.32 23.25 19.75
C PRO A 7 3.65 24.44 19.07
N SER A 8 4.18 24.87 17.91
CA SER A 8 3.56 25.95 17.17
C SER A 8 2.13 25.54 16.79
N TYR A 9 1.21 26.49 16.75
CA TYR A 9 -0.15 26.28 16.23
C TYR A 9 -0.16 25.57 14.86
N ASN A 10 0.85 25.85 14.03
CA ASN A 10 1.04 25.22 12.73
C ASN A 10 1.41 23.73 12.84
N ASP A 11 2.13 23.33 13.88
CA ASP A 11 2.53 21.94 14.11
C ASP A 11 1.36 21.10 14.62
N VAL A 12 0.53 21.66 15.50
CA VAL A 12 -0.70 21.02 15.97
C VAL A 12 -1.67 20.81 14.81
N ARG A 13 -1.89 21.83 13.97
CA ARG A 13 -2.72 21.70 12.75
C ARG A 13 -2.16 20.72 11.73
N ALA A 14 -0.84 20.59 11.62
CA ALA A 14 -0.22 19.64 10.70
C ALA A 14 -0.38 18.20 11.21
N ALA A 15 -0.20 17.96 12.51
CA ALA A 15 -0.41 16.66 13.13
C ALA A 15 -1.88 16.19 13.02
N GLN A 16 -2.82 17.12 13.23
CA GLN A 16 -4.25 16.81 13.11
C GLN A 16 -4.65 16.48 11.66
N ARG A 17 -4.10 17.20 10.67
CA ARG A 17 -4.30 16.87 9.25
C ARG A 17 -3.74 15.49 8.89
N ALA A 18 -2.51 15.19 9.31
CA ALA A 18 -1.90 13.88 9.08
C ALA A 18 -2.72 12.72 9.72
N ARG A 19 -3.28 12.95 10.91
CA ARG A 19 -4.20 12.01 11.58
C ARG A 19 -5.47 11.78 10.78
N GLN A 20 -6.10 12.85 10.27
CA GLN A 20 -7.31 12.77 9.47
C GLN A 20 -7.07 12.11 8.10
N GLU A 21 -5.97 12.44 7.43
CA GLU A 21 -5.56 11.82 6.17
C GLU A 21 -5.31 10.31 6.35
N LEU A 22 -4.62 9.92 7.43
CA LEU A 22 -4.41 8.51 7.76
C LEU A 22 -5.74 7.78 8.00
N LYS A 23 -6.64 8.38 8.77
CA LYS A 23 -7.99 7.84 9.02
C LYS A 23 -8.72 7.62 7.69
N GLN A 24 -8.78 8.66 6.85
CA GLN A 24 -9.48 8.62 5.58
C GLN A 24 -8.92 7.55 4.65
N ASN A 25 -7.59 7.41 4.57
CA ASN A 25 -6.96 6.38 3.76
C ASN A 25 -7.43 4.97 4.17
N PHE A 26 -7.42 4.66 5.47
CA PHE A 26 -7.85 3.35 5.97
C PHE A 26 -9.38 3.11 5.86
N VAL A 27 -10.19 4.16 5.94
CA VAL A 27 -11.62 4.08 5.59
C VAL A 27 -11.77 3.66 4.13
N THR A 28 -11.06 4.33 3.21
CA THR A 28 -11.11 4.05 1.78
C THR A 28 -10.67 2.62 1.45
N LEU A 29 -9.62 2.09 2.09
CA LEU A 29 -9.16 0.70 1.87
C LEU A 29 -10.26 -0.35 2.11
N THR A 30 -11.12 -0.14 3.10
CA THR A 30 -12.19 -1.09 3.41
C THR A 30 -13.24 -1.11 2.30
N ASN A 31 -13.56 0.06 1.75
CA ASN A 31 -14.48 0.18 0.62
C ASN A 31 -13.84 -0.31 -0.68
N ASP A 32 -12.58 0.04 -0.93
CA ASP A 32 -11.81 -0.39 -2.10
C ASP A 32 -11.75 -1.91 -2.19
N GLN A 33 -11.67 -2.62 -1.06
CA GLN A 33 -11.72 -4.07 -1.07
C GLN A 33 -13.03 -4.62 -1.64
N LEU A 34 -14.17 -4.05 -1.24
CA LEU A 34 -15.47 -4.48 -1.72
C LEU A 34 -15.61 -4.18 -3.22
N ASP A 35 -15.20 -2.97 -3.63
CA ASP A 35 -15.21 -2.54 -5.02
C ASP A 35 -14.34 -3.45 -5.89
N ILE A 36 -13.12 -3.78 -5.46
CA ILE A 36 -12.24 -4.71 -6.19
C ILE A 36 -12.93 -6.07 -6.36
N GLN A 37 -13.63 -6.58 -5.33
CA GLN A 37 -14.34 -7.85 -5.44
C GLN A 37 -15.52 -7.80 -6.42
N GLU A 38 -16.20 -6.67 -6.53
CA GLU A 38 -17.24 -6.45 -7.55
C GLU A 38 -16.62 -6.34 -8.95
N LEU A 39 -15.54 -5.59 -9.12
CA LEU A 39 -14.83 -5.46 -10.40
C LEU A 39 -14.29 -6.81 -10.90
N PHE A 40 -13.71 -7.63 -10.02
CA PHE A 40 -13.33 -9.00 -10.37
C PHE A 40 -14.51 -9.85 -10.84
N ARG A 41 -15.70 -9.66 -10.26
CA ARG A 41 -16.93 -10.35 -10.67
C ARG A 41 -17.47 -9.82 -12.00
N SER A 42 -17.44 -8.49 -12.21
CA SER A 42 -17.81 -7.83 -13.47
C SER A 42 -17.01 -8.38 -14.63
N VAL A 43 -15.68 -8.37 -14.51
CA VAL A 43 -14.79 -8.88 -15.56
C VAL A 43 -15.00 -10.39 -15.79
N ALA A 44 -15.22 -11.19 -14.74
CA ALA A 44 -15.52 -12.62 -14.90
C ALA A 44 -16.81 -12.84 -15.71
N ALA A 45 -17.88 -12.11 -15.39
CA ALA A 45 -19.14 -12.18 -16.13
C ALA A 45 -18.98 -11.73 -17.59
N GLN A 46 -18.16 -10.70 -17.84
CA GLN A 46 -17.82 -10.26 -19.20
C GLN A 46 -17.11 -11.37 -19.99
N LEU A 47 -16.10 -12.01 -19.41
CA LEU A 47 -15.37 -13.11 -20.03
C LEU A 47 -16.28 -14.32 -20.33
N GLU A 48 -17.15 -14.67 -19.38
CA GLU A 48 -18.13 -15.76 -19.53
C GLU A 48 -19.15 -15.48 -20.63
N SER A 49 -19.64 -14.23 -20.70
CA SER A 49 -20.61 -13.80 -21.72
C SER A 49 -20.01 -13.59 -23.11
N THR A 50 -18.69 -13.54 -23.23
CA THR A 50 -17.99 -13.36 -24.50
C THR A 50 -17.90 -14.71 -25.24
N PRO A 51 -18.59 -14.91 -26.38
CA PRO A 51 -18.69 -16.22 -27.04
C PRO A 51 -17.34 -16.84 -27.42
N GLU A 52 -16.34 -16.02 -27.74
CA GLU A 52 -15.00 -16.45 -28.11
C GLU A 52 -14.17 -16.96 -26.93
N ILE A 53 -14.51 -16.56 -25.71
CA ILE A 53 -13.79 -16.89 -24.49
C ILE A 53 -14.61 -17.95 -23.76
N GLY A 54 -15.69 -17.54 -23.08
CA GLY A 54 -16.51 -18.44 -22.27
C GLY A 54 -15.84 -18.90 -20.97
N GLU A 55 -16.58 -19.66 -20.17
CA GLU A 55 -16.17 -20.04 -18.81
C GLU A 55 -14.92 -20.94 -18.76
N GLN A 56 -14.76 -21.87 -19.71
CA GLN A 56 -13.66 -22.83 -19.72
C GLN A 56 -12.37 -22.30 -20.38
N HIS A 57 -12.35 -21.03 -20.81
CA HIS A 57 -11.18 -20.46 -21.46
C HIS A 57 -10.00 -20.30 -20.50
N PRO A 58 -8.75 -20.48 -20.94
CA PRO A 58 -7.56 -20.22 -20.11
C PRO A 58 -7.54 -18.82 -19.48
N LEU A 59 -8.06 -17.80 -20.18
CA LEU A 59 -8.15 -16.43 -19.64
C LEU A 59 -9.15 -16.31 -18.48
N SER A 60 -10.24 -17.08 -18.50
CA SER A 60 -11.21 -17.12 -17.40
C SER A 60 -10.59 -17.79 -16.17
N THR A 61 -9.82 -18.85 -16.37
CA THR A 61 -9.01 -19.49 -15.32
C THR A 61 -7.97 -18.53 -14.75
N GLU A 62 -7.17 -17.87 -15.60
CA GLU A 62 -6.15 -16.90 -15.20
C GLU A 62 -6.78 -15.76 -14.39
N TRP A 63 -7.92 -15.21 -14.84
CA TRP A 63 -8.62 -14.15 -14.13
C TRP A 63 -9.08 -14.60 -12.73
N ASN A 64 -9.59 -15.82 -12.62
CA ASN A 64 -9.98 -16.40 -11.34
C ASN A 64 -8.77 -16.61 -10.41
N GLU A 65 -7.61 -17.00 -10.95
CA GLU A 65 -6.36 -17.09 -10.18
C GLU A 65 -5.94 -15.71 -9.63
N LEU A 66 -6.03 -14.65 -10.43
CA LEU A 66 -5.77 -13.28 -9.97
C LEU A 66 -6.73 -12.86 -8.85
N ARG A 67 -8.02 -13.17 -8.99
CA ARG A 67 -9.04 -12.94 -7.95
C ARG A 67 -8.74 -13.70 -6.67
N GLN A 68 -8.33 -14.97 -6.77
CA GLN A 68 -7.96 -15.79 -5.60
C GLN A 68 -6.69 -15.25 -4.92
N ARG A 69 -5.70 -14.84 -5.72
CA ARG A 69 -4.47 -14.22 -5.22
C ARG A 69 -4.77 -12.93 -4.47
N HIS A 70 -5.63 -12.07 -5.02
CA HIS A 70 -6.12 -10.88 -4.34
C HIS A 70 -6.73 -11.19 -2.95
N ARG A 71 -7.66 -12.16 -2.87
CA ARG A 71 -8.27 -12.56 -1.60
C ARG A 71 -7.24 -13.02 -0.58
N LYS A 72 -6.24 -13.79 -1.02
CA LYS A 72 -5.14 -14.25 -0.17
C LYS A 72 -4.29 -13.08 0.33
N ILE A 73 -3.81 -12.22 -0.57
CA ILE A 73 -3.00 -11.06 -0.22
C ILE A 73 -3.76 -10.15 0.75
N TYR A 74 -5.04 -9.87 0.50
CA TYR A 74 -5.86 -9.07 1.39
C TYR A 74 -5.95 -9.68 2.79
N ARG A 75 -6.25 -10.99 2.91
CA ARG A 75 -6.34 -11.67 4.20
C ARG A 75 -5.01 -11.65 4.96
N ASP A 76 -3.91 -11.95 4.28
CA ASP A 76 -2.56 -11.90 4.85
C ASP A 76 -2.25 -10.48 5.34
N SER A 77 -2.66 -9.46 4.57
CA SER A 77 -2.49 -8.07 4.95
C SER A 77 -3.27 -7.71 6.22
N GLN A 78 -4.52 -8.17 6.37
CA GLN A 78 -5.31 -7.93 7.59
C GLN A 78 -4.67 -8.58 8.81
N GLN A 79 -4.17 -9.80 8.67
CA GLN A 79 -3.45 -10.49 9.74
C GLN A 79 -2.18 -9.70 10.14
N ASN A 80 -1.38 -9.28 9.15
CA ASN A 80 -0.18 -8.47 9.39
C ASN A 80 -0.50 -7.13 10.05
N ALA A 81 -1.63 -6.51 9.71
CA ALA A 81 -2.08 -5.28 10.34
C ALA A 81 -2.42 -5.52 11.82
N GLY A 82 -3.11 -6.60 12.14
CA GLY A 82 -3.40 -6.98 13.54
C GLY A 82 -2.13 -7.23 14.35
N LEU A 83 -1.16 -7.95 13.79
CA LEU A 83 0.15 -8.17 14.44
C LEU A 83 0.91 -6.86 14.67
N CYS A 84 0.94 -5.98 13.66
CA CYS A 84 1.61 -4.68 13.76
C CYS A 84 0.91 -3.76 14.77
N ALA A 85 -0.42 -3.71 14.76
CA ALA A 85 -1.20 -2.95 15.73
C ALA A 85 -0.95 -3.44 17.16
N HIS A 86 -0.93 -4.75 17.39
CA HIS A 86 -0.62 -5.33 18.70
C HIS A 86 0.78 -4.95 19.18
N PHE A 87 1.78 -5.04 18.31
CA PHE A 87 3.14 -4.64 18.62
C PHE A 87 3.24 -3.15 19.00
N LEU A 88 2.68 -2.26 18.18
CA LEU A 88 2.68 -0.82 18.43
C LEU A 88 1.88 -0.44 19.68
N LYS A 89 0.79 -1.16 19.96
CA LYS A 89 0.02 -1.02 21.20
C LYS A 89 0.84 -1.41 22.42
N ASN A 90 1.53 -2.55 22.38
CA ASN A 90 2.42 -2.98 23.47
C ASN A 90 3.57 -1.98 23.68
N PHE A 91 4.08 -1.36 22.62
CA PHE A 91 5.05 -0.28 22.75
C PHE A 91 4.47 0.89 23.58
N ALA A 92 3.29 1.38 23.23
CA ALA A 92 2.67 2.52 23.91
C ALA A 92 2.16 2.19 25.34
N GLU A 93 1.57 1.02 25.54
CA GLU A 93 0.89 0.66 26.80
C GLU A 93 1.78 -0.10 27.79
N ILE A 94 2.89 -0.69 27.33
CA ILE A 94 3.78 -1.49 28.19
C ILE A 94 5.16 -0.85 28.25
N LEU A 95 5.83 -0.61 27.12
CA LEU A 95 7.21 -0.11 27.16
C LEU A 95 7.29 1.30 27.75
N VAL A 96 6.43 2.22 27.31
CA VAL A 96 6.46 3.62 27.79
C VAL A 96 6.17 3.72 29.30
N PRO A 97 5.10 3.13 29.86
CA PRO A 97 4.84 3.23 31.29
C PRO A 97 5.92 2.54 32.14
N LEU A 98 6.44 1.39 31.69
CA LEU A 98 7.53 0.71 32.38
C LEU A 98 8.84 1.50 32.31
N SER A 99 9.11 2.23 31.22
CA SER A 99 10.28 3.09 31.16
C SER A 99 10.18 4.22 32.17
N GLN A 100 8.99 4.77 32.42
CA GLN A 100 8.82 5.86 33.39
C GLN A 100 8.82 5.41 34.86
N SER A 101 8.70 4.10 35.12
CA SER A 101 8.63 3.57 36.47
C SER A 101 9.97 3.72 37.21
N THR A 102 9.90 4.21 38.45
CA THR A 102 11.05 4.30 39.37
C THR A 102 11.58 2.93 39.81
N GLN A 103 10.79 1.87 39.60
CA GLN A 103 11.17 0.49 39.94
C GLN A 103 12.03 -0.18 38.88
N VAL A 104 12.18 0.43 37.69
CA VAL A 104 12.92 -0.14 36.57
C VAL A 104 14.30 0.51 36.48
N SER A 105 15.35 -0.29 36.68
CA SER A 105 16.73 0.16 36.52
C SER A 105 17.05 0.54 35.08
N LEU A 106 18.03 1.42 34.88
CA LEU A 106 18.51 1.81 33.54
C LEU A 106 18.95 0.61 32.68
N ALA A 107 19.56 -0.40 33.30
CA ALA A 107 19.94 -1.64 32.62
C ALA A 107 18.71 -2.40 32.10
N GLN A 108 17.65 -2.50 32.89
CA GLN A 108 16.39 -3.10 32.47
C GLN A 108 15.71 -2.27 31.37
N LYS A 109 15.69 -0.93 31.48
CA LYS A 109 15.17 -0.04 30.40
C LYS A 109 15.89 -0.32 29.08
N LYS A 110 17.22 -0.33 29.10
CA LYS A 110 18.07 -0.63 27.93
C LYS A 110 17.76 -2.00 27.33
N GLN A 111 17.55 -3.02 28.17
CA GLN A 111 17.20 -4.37 27.72
C GLN A 111 15.81 -4.41 27.07
N MET A 112 14.80 -3.76 27.67
CA MET A 112 13.45 -3.71 27.12
C MET A 112 13.42 -3.02 25.76
N ILE A 113 14.06 -1.84 25.64
CA ILE A 113 14.20 -1.14 24.35
C ILE A 113 14.91 -2.03 23.33
N GLY A 114 15.94 -2.77 23.75
CA GLY A 114 16.63 -3.76 22.91
C GLY A 114 15.72 -4.82 22.32
N LYS A 115 14.84 -5.42 23.13
CA LYS A 115 13.88 -6.44 22.66
C LYS A 115 12.89 -5.90 21.63
N PHE A 116 12.40 -4.68 21.83
CA PHE A 116 11.53 -4.03 20.84
C PHE A 116 12.28 -3.77 19.53
N LEU A 117 13.51 -3.26 19.59
CA LEU A 117 14.36 -3.04 18.40
C LEU A 117 14.59 -4.32 17.59
N GLU A 118 14.74 -5.47 18.25
CA GLU A 118 14.91 -6.77 17.58
C GLU A 118 13.63 -7.22 16.84
N THR A 119 12.46 -6.74 17.25
CA THR A 119 11.16 -7.16 16.69
C THR A 119 10.70 -6.26 15.53
N ILE A 120 11.07 -4.97 15.53
CA ILE A 120 10.66 -4.01 14.49
C ILE A 120 10.99 -4.48 13.04
N PRO A 121 12.15 -5.11 12.75
CA PRO A 121 12.46 -5.63 11.42
C PRO A 121 11.42 -6.60 10.86
N VAL A 122 10.75 -7.38 11.71
CA VAL A 122 9.68 -8.30 11.29
C VAL A 122 8.52 -7.53 10.69
N HIS A 123 8.07 -6.46 11.35
CA HIS A 123 6.98 -5.61 10.86
C HIS A 123 7.38 -4.77 9.65
N LEU A 124 8.63 -4.32 9.57
CA LEU A 124 9.17 -3.64 8.39
C LEU A 124 9.14 -4.52 7.16
N ASN A 125 9.61 -5.77 7.29
CA ASN A 125 9.64 -6.74 6.20
C ASN A 125 8.22 -7.14 5.79
N ALA A 126 7.33 -7.42 6.74
CA ALA A 126 5.94 -7.73 6.44
C ALA A 126 5.24 -6.58 5.70
N ALA A 127 5.47 -5.33 6.11
CA ALA A 127 4.91 -4.17 5.42
C ALA A 127 5.46 -4.01 4.00
N ARG A 128 6.77 -4.25 3.79
CA ARG A 128 7.36 -4.27 2.46
C ARG A 128 6.77 -5.37 1.58
N GLU A 129 6.70 -6.59 2.08
CA GLU A 129 6.17 -7.73 1.35
C GLU A 129 4.70 -7.54 0.96
N ASN A 130 3.86 -6.99 1.84
CA ASN A 130 2.47 -6.69 1.50
C ASN A 130 2.40 -5.64 0.37
N ALA A 131 3.18 -4.57 0.46
CA ALA A 131 3.23 -3.55 -0.60
C ALA A 131 3.66 -4.15 -1.95
N GLU A 132 4.73 -4.94 -1.95
CA GLU A 132 5.25 -5.63 -3.15
C GLU A 132 4.19 -6.56 -3.74
N ARG A 133 3.51 -7.37 -2.93
CA ARG A 133 2.46 -8.30 -3.40
C ARG A 133 1.27 -7.59 -4.03
N PHE A 134 0.81 -6.47 -3.46
CA PHE A 134 -0.26 -5.66 -4.06
C PHE A 134 0.20 -5.04 -5.38
N GLY A 135 1.42 -4.51 -5.45
CA GLY A 135 2.00 -3.95 -6.66
C GLY A 135 2.23 -5.00 -7.76
N GLU A 136 2.66 -6.20 -7.41
CA GLU A 136 2.80 -7.33 -8.36
C GLU A 136 1.45 -7.79 -8.90
N LEU A 137 0.44 -7.94 -8.04
CA LEU A 137 -0.93 -8.23 -8.48
C LEU A 137 -1.46 -7.13 -9.41
N GLY A 138 -1.18 -5.85 -9.10
CA GLY A 138 -1.55 -4.72 -9.95
C GLY A 138 -0.97 -4.84 -11.37
N LYS A 139 0.32 -5.17 -11.50
CA LYS A 139 0.97 -5.38 -12.80
C LYS A 139 0.31 -6.51 -13.60
N ASP A 140 0.00 -7.62 -12.93
CA ASP A 140 -0.63 -8.77 -13.59
C ASP A 140 -2.05 -8.44 -14.07
N VAL A 141 -2.82 -7.67 -13.28
CA VAL A 141 -4.14 -7.17 -13.67
C VAL A 141 -4.04 -6.16 -14.83
N GLU A 142 -3.04 -5.28 -14.82
CA GLU A 142 -2.85 -4.24 -15.84
C GLU A 142 -2.58 -4.83 -17.23
N VAL A 143 -1.86 -5.96 -17.32
CA VAL A 143 -1.56 -6.59 -18.60
C VAL A 143 -2.69 -7.46 -19.14
N PHE A 144 -3.64 -7.84 -18.28
CA PHE A 144 -4.73 -8.77 -18.62
C PHE A 144 -5.60 -8.33 -19.82
N PRO A 145 -6.03 -7.06 -19.94
CA PRO A 145 -6.85 -6.62 -21.08
C PRO A 145 -6.17 -6.85 -22.44
N ARG A 146 -4.84 -6.72 -22.49
CA ARG A 146 -4.07 -6.96 -23.72
C ARG A 146 -4.13 -8.43 -24.13
N LYS A 147 -4.16 -9.35 -23.16
CA LYS A 147 -4.31 -10.79 -23.41
C LYS A 147 -5.70 -11.11 -23.97
N VAL A 148 -6.74 -10.48 -23.43
CA VAL A 148 -8.12 -10.59 -23.93
C VAL A 148 -8.22 -10.03 -25.35
N ALA A 149 -7.72 -8.82 -25.60
CA ALA A 149 -7.71 -8.21 -26.92
C ALA A 149 -6.96 -9.06 -27.95
N SER A 150 -5.84 -9.68 -27.56
CA SER A 150 -5.10 -10.61 -28.41
C SER A 150 -5.91 -11.86 -28.75
N ALA A 151 -6.52 -12.52 -27.76
CA ALA A 151 -7.34 -13.71 -27.99
C ALA A 151 -8.52 -13.45 -28.93
N LEU A 152 -9.18 -12.29 -28.78
CA LEU A 152 -10.27 -11.86 -29.64
C LEU A 152 -9.82 -11.53 -31.07
N ARG A 153 -8.57 -11.05 -31.26
CA ARG A 153 -7.97 -10.82 -32.59
C ARG A 153 -7.51 -12.11 -33.26
N LEU A 154 -6.96 -13.06 -32.50
CA LEU A 154 -6.46 -14.34 -33.02
C LEU A 154 -7.57 -15.26 -33.54
N LYS A 155 -8.82 -15.10 -33.10
CA LYS A 155 -9.96 -15.79 -33.73
C LYS A 155 -10.45 -15.11 -35.02
N ALA A 156 -9.95 -13.92 -35.33
CA ALA A 156 -10.28 -13.19 -36.56
C ALA A 156 -9.27 -13.40 -37.71
N GLU A 157 -8.08 -13.98 -37.46
CA GLU A 157 -7.04 -14.28 -38.48
C GLU A 157 -6.36 -15.65 -38.26
N PRO A 158 -5.83 -16.34 -39.30
CA PRO A 158 -5.44 -17.75 -39.21
C PRO A 158 -4.22 -17.99 -38.31
N GLN A 159 -4.30 -19.06 -37.51
CA GLN A 159 -3.29 -19.55 -36.58
C GLN A 159 -2.00 -20.00 -37.32
N GLY A 160 -0.84 -19.46 -36.92
CA GLY A 160 0.47 -19.99 -37.33
C GLY A 160 1.65 -19.02 -37.24
N PHE A 161 1.41 -17.70 -37.22
CA PHE A 161 2.50 -16.72 -37.32
C PHE A 161 3.02 -16.18 -35.97
N PHE A 162 2.26 -16.31 -34.88
CA PHE A 162 2.48 -15.48 -33.67
C PHE A 162 3.17 -16.16 -32.47
N GLU A 163 3.31 -17.48 -32.41
CA GLU A 163 4.11 -18.13 -31.35
C GLU A 163 5.59 -17.69 -31.40
N SER A 164 6.11 -17.33 -32.57
CA SER A 164 7.50 -16.86 -32.73
C SER A 164 7.70 -15.37 -32.51
N VAL A 165 6.63 -14.57 -32.60
CA VAL A 165 6.67 -13.11 -32.37
C VAL A 165 6.52 -12.79 -30.87
N TRP A 166 5.81 -13.64 -30.13
CA TRP A 166 5.54 -13.47 -28.69
C TRP A 166 6.82 -13.50 -27.83
N THR A 167 7.73 -14.45 -28.09
CA THR A 167 9.01 -14.56 -27.36
C THR A 167 9.93 -13.35 -27.59
N GLY A 168 9.92 -12.78 -28.80
CA GLY A 168 10.76 -11.62 -29.14
C GLY A 168 10.28 -10.29 -28.53
N ILE A 169 8.96 -10.12 -28.33
CA ILE A 169 8.38 -8.90 -27.74
C ILE A 169 8.46 -8.93 -26.22
N GLU A 170 8.29 -10.10 -25.59
CA GLU A 170 8.41 -10.29 -24.14
C GLU A 170 9.81 -9.89 -23.64
N GLU A 171 10.87 -10.27 -24.37
CA GLU A 171 12.25 -9.90 -24.06
C GLU A 171 12.52 -8.39 -24.21
N LEU A 172 11.97 -7.75 -25.24
CA LEU A 172 12.13 -6.31 -25.46
C LEU A 172 11.34 -5.48 -24.45
N CYS A 173 10.11 -5.88 -24.12
CA CYS A 173 9.29 -5.21 -23.11
C CYS A 173 9.87 -5.39 -21.71
N MET A 174 10.32 -6.59 -21.34
CA MET A 174 10.99 -6.81 -20.06
C MET A 174 12.32 -6.08 -19.96
N SER A 175 13.07 -5.93 -21.06
CA SER A 175 14.30 -5.14 -21.10
C SER A 175 14.04 -3.64 -20.93
N ILE A 176 13.03 -3.10 -21.61
CA ILE A 176 12.64 -1.68 -21.49
C ILE A 176 12.06 -1.40 -20.11
N TRP A 177 11.19 -2.28 -19.61
CA TRP A 177 10.59 -2.19 -18.28
C TRP A 177 11.63 -2.30 -17.18
N ASN A 178 12.57 -3.26 -17.26
CA ASN A 178 13.65 -3.37 -16.29
C ASN A 178 14.55 -2.14 -16.29
N ARG A 179 14.81 -1.52 -17.46
CA ARG A 179 15.56 -0.26 -17.54
C ARG A 179 14.79 0.91 -16.92
N LEU A 180 13.50 1.04 -17.20
CA LEU A 180 12.63 2.06 -16.62
C LEU A 180 12.49 1.90 -15.10
N ASN A 181 12.28 0.67 -14.63
CA ASN A 181 12.15 0.37 -13.20
C ASN A 181 13.48 0.62 -12.46
N ARG A 182 14.63 0.33 -13.09
CA ARG A 182 15.95 0.68 -12.53
C ARG A 182 16.18 2.18 -12.46
N LEU A 183 15.67 2.95 -13.42
CA LEU A 183 15.73 4.41 -13.41
C LEU A 183 14.80 5.00 -12.37
N LEU A 184 13.56 4.50 -12.26
CA LEU A 184 12.59 4.90 -11.23
C LEU A 184 13.09 4.59 -9.83
N MET A 185 13.63 3.40 -9.59
CA MET A 185 14.22 3.04 -8.30
C MET A 185 15.43 3.92 -7.97
N LYS A 186 16.29 4.22 -8.96
CA LYS A 186 17.40 5.18 -8.76
C LYS A 186 16.90 6.58 -8.44
N ILE A 187 15.83 7.05 -9.08
CA ILE A 187 15.22 8.35 -8.79
C ILE A 187 14.64 8.35 -7.38
N VAL A 188 13.88 7.32 -7.00
CA VAL A 188 13.31 7.16 -5.66
C VAL A 188 14.39 7.06 -4.60
N ASP A 189 15.48 6.35 -4.84
CA ASP A 189 16.59 6.22 -3.89
C ASP A 189 17.41 7.52 -3.79
N MET A 190 17.53 8.27 -4.89
CA MET A 190 18.12 9.60 -4.90
C MET A 190 17.24 10.61 -4.14
N PHE A 191 15.92 10.51 -4.28
CA PHE A 191 14.96 11.26 -3.46
C PHE A 191 15.07 10.85 -1.99
N LYS A 192 15.10 9.55 -1.65
CA LYS A 192 15.30 9.08 -0.26
C LYS A 192 16.63 9.56 0.34
N MET A 193 17.71 9.62 -0.45
CA MET A 193 19.02 10.14 -0.02
C MET A 193 19.07 11.66 0.11
N MET A 194 18.28 12.41 -0.68
CA MET A 194 18.10 13.85 -0.47
C MET A 194 17.19 14.12 0.75
N LEU A 195 16.15 13.31 0.93
CA LEU A 195 15.19 13.40 2.03
C LEU A 195 15.83 13.10 3.38
N SER A 196 16.75 12.15 3.45
CA SER A 196 17.49 11.83 4.67
C SER A 196 18.48 12.94 5.09
N ARG A 197 18.77 13.90 4.20
CA ARG A 197 19.65 15.05 4.47
C ARG A 197 18.91 16.35 4.75
N LEU A 198 17.58 16.39 4.58
CA LEU A 198 16.76 17.58 4.80
C LEU A 198 15.89 17.38 6.05
N GLU A 199 16.40 17.80 7.20
CA GLU A 199 15.77 17.68 8.52
C GLU A 199 14.46 18.48 8.68
N LYS A 200 14.05 19.25 7.66
CA LYS A 200 12.80 20.02 7.65
C LYS A 200 12.25 20.16 6.23
N MET A 201 11.61 19.12 5.70
CA MET A 201 10.49 19.31 4.79
C MET A 201 9.45 18.23 5.05
N ARG A 202 8.26 18.67 5.46
CA ARG A 202 7.06 17.84 5.55
C ARG A 202 6.68 17.45 4.12
N PHE A 203 6.86 16.19 3.76
CA PHE A 203 6.40 15.67 2.47
C PHE A 203 4.91 15.38 2.55
N SER A 204 4.11 16.29 1.99
CA SER A 204 2.78 15.98 1.47
C SER A 204 2.97 15.08 0.24
N CYS A 205 3.20 13.79 0.47
CA CYS A 205 3.37 12.79 -0.59
C CYS A 205 2.00 12.21 -0.99
N PHE A 206 1.00 13.06 -1.22
CA PHE A 206 -0.31 12.66 -1.74
C PHE A 206 -0.87 13.84 -2.52
N GLY A 207 -0.94 13.73 -3.85
CA GLY A 207 -1.44 14.84 -4.68
C GLY A 207 -0.97 14.90 -6.13
N ILE A 208 -0.56 13.79 -6.75
CA ILE A 208 -0.51 13.72 -8.22
C ILE A 208 -1.45 12.60 -8.65
N SER A 209 -2.75 12.89 -8.66
CA SER A 209 -3.63 12.28 -9.64
C SER A 209 -3.48 13.13 -10.90
N LEU A 210 -2.78 12.60 -11.91
CA LEU A 210 -2.79 13.20 -13.23
C LEU A 210 -4.10 12.76 -13.89
N ASP A 211 -5.16 13.54 -13.68
CA ASP A 211 -6.46 13.29 -14.30
C ASP A 211 -6.37 13.73 -15.77
N ILE A 212 -5.98 12.79 -16.65
CA ILE A 212 -6.07 13.01 -18.09
C ILE A 212 -7.54 12.82 -18.45
N HIS A 213 -8.29 13.92 -18.38
CA HIS A 213 -9.60 14.01 -19.03
C HIS A 213 -9.42 13.84 -20.53
N PHE A 214 -9.58 12.62 -21.02
CA PHE A 214 -9.94 12.41 -22.42
C PHE A 214 -11.41 12.79 -22.53
N THR A 215 -11.68 13.95 -23.12
CA THR A 215 -13.03 14.34 -23.56
C THR A 215 -13.49 13.30 -24.58
N ARG A 216 -14.20 12.27 -24.09
CA ARG A 216 -14.83 11.25 -24.92
C ARG A 216 -15.82 11.97 -25.82
N TYR A 217 -15.52 12.00 -27.12
CA TYR A 217 -16.49 12.41 -28.13
C TYR A 217 -17.73 11.52 -27.95
N GLN A 218 -18.84 12.12 -27.48
CA GLN A 218 -20.14 11.48 -27.48
C GLN A 218 -20.56 11.34 -28.94
N SER A 219 -20.42 10.11 -29.46
CA SER A 219 -21.16 9.69 -30.64
C SER A 219 -22.62 9.56 -30.24
N LEU A 220 -23.44 10.54 -30.65
CA LEU A 220 -24.88 10.39 -30.78
C LEU A 220 -25.14 9.30 -31.82
N ASP A 221 -25.72 8.16 -31.43
CA ASP A 221 -26.94 7.62 -32.07
C ASP A 221 -27.48 6.37 -31.35
N PRO A 222 -28.70 5.88 -31.66
CA PRO A 222 -29.76 5.73 -30.68
C PRO A 222 -30.11 4.26 -30.43
N ASP A 223 -31.15 4.06 -29.63
CA ASP A 223 -31.89 2.82 -29.44
C ASP A 223 -31.25 1.76 -28.55
N ALA A 224 -31.70 1.82 -27.29
CA ALA A 224 -31.86 0.70 -26.40
C ALA A 224 -32.56 -0.47 -27.11
N ASN A 225 -31.79 -1.47 -27.52
CA ASN A 225 -32.26 -2.82 -27.76
C ASN A 225 -31.16 -3.81 -27.40
N LEU A 226 -31.57 -4.96 -26.84
CA LEU A 226 -30.74 -6.08 -26.42
C LEU A 226 -29.71 -6.50 -27.49
N HIS A 227 -28.50 -5.96 -27.46
CA HIS A 227 -27.43 -6.32 -28.38
C HIS A 227 -26.21 -6.82 -27.64
N GLU A 228 -25.76 -8.02 -28.05
CA GLU A 228 -24.46 -8.58 -27.72
C GLU A 228 -23.38 -7.50 -27.88
N MET A 229 -22.56 -7.31 -26.85
CA MET A 229 -21.46 -6.36 -26.91
C MET A 229 -20.50 -6.76 -28.03
N THR A 230 -20.08 -5.78 -28.82
CA THR A 230 -19.00 -6.02 -29.80
C THR A 230 -17.69 -6.31 -29.08
N PRO A 231 -16.77 -7.11 -29.67
CA PRO A 231 -15.46 -7.41 -29.08
C PRO A 231 -14.67 -6.15 -28.65
N ARG A 232 -14.83 -5.03 -29.38
CA ARG A 232 -14.20 -3.74 -29.02
C ARG A 232 -14.81 -3.11 -27.77
N GLN A 233 -16.12 -3.21 -27.58
CA GLN A 233 -16.80 -2.71 -26.38
C GLN A 233 -16.43 -3.55 -25.15
N VAL A 234 -16.36 -4.88 -25.31
CA VAL A 234 -15.89 -5.79 -24.24
C VAL A 234 -14.48 -5.43 -23.79
N VAL A 235 -13.53 -5.27 -24.72
CA VAL A 235 -12.16 -4.89 -24.38
C VAL A 235 -12.10 -3.52 -23.71
N GLY A 236 -12.86 -2.53 -24.20
CA GLY A 236 -12.87 -1.19 -23.60
C GLY A 236 -13.40 -1.16 -22.16
N GLN A 237 -14.50 -1.86 -21.88
CA GLN A 237 -15.04 -1.95 -20.51
C GLN A 237 -14.09 -2.71 -19.59
N LEU A 238 -13.46 -3.78 -20.10
CA LEU A 238 -12.51 -4.56 -19.35
C LEU A 238 -11.23 -3.75 -19.04
N GLU A 239 -10.76 -2.91 -19.96
CA GLU A 239 -9.67 -1.95 -19.71
C GLU A 239 -10.03 -0.94 -18.61
N ASP A 240 -11.26 -0.41 -18.62
CA ASP A 240 -11.72 0.53 -17.58
C ASP A 240 -11.83 -0.17 -16.20
N ASP A 241 -12.44 -1.35 -16.14
CA ASP A 241 -12.61 -2.12 -14.91
C ASP A 241 -11.25 -2.55 -14.31
N THR A 242 -10.32 -3.05 -15.15
CA THR A 242 -8.97 -3.43 -14.72
C THR A 242 -8.15 -2.23 -14.26
N LYS A 243 -8.24 -1.09 -14.95
CA LYS A 243 -7.60 0.16 -14.52
C LYS A 243 -8.11 0.60 -13.15
N MET A 244 -9.41 0.46 -12.88
CA MET A 244 -9.99 0.78 -11.58
C MET A 244 -9.50 -0.18 -10.48
N ILE A 245 -9.36 -1.48 -10.79
CA ILE A 245 -8.72 -2.43 -9.87
C ILE A 245 -7.27 -2.00 -9.56
N VAL A 246 -6.48 -1.66 -10.57
CA VAL A 246 -5.07 -1.25 -10.41
C VAL A 246 -4.94 0.01 -9.55
N GLN A 247 -5.79 1.02 -9.76
CA GLN A 247 -5.82 2.22 -8.93
C GLN A 247 -6.08 1.89 -7.46
N LYS A 248 -7.05 1.01 -7.19
CA LYS A 248 -7.38 0.60 -5.81
C LYS A 248 -6.26 -0.24 -5.19
N LEU A 249 -5.64 -1.15 -5.93
CA LEU A 249 -4.48 -1.93 -5.46
C LEU A 249 -3.29 -1.03 -5.10
N THR A 250 -3.07 0.05 -5.86
CA THR A 250 -2.04 1.07 -5.56
C THR A 250 -2.32 1.77 -4.22
N ALA A 251 -3.58 1.95 -3.82
CA ALA A 251 -3.92 2.50 -2.52
C ALA A 251 -3.50 1.57 -1.36
N PHE A 252 -3.68 0.25 -1.52
CA PHE A 252 -3.17 -0.74 -0.56
C PHE A 252 -1.65 -0.72 -0.46
N GLU A 253 -0.94 -0.69 -1.60
CA GLU A 253 0.52 -0.57 -1.64
C GLU A 253 0.99 0.67 -0.87
N SER A 254 0.37 1.82 -1.15
CA SER A 254 0.68 3.10 -0.51
C SER A 254 0.45 3.05 1.00
N ALA A 255 -0.64 2.45 1.47
CA ALA A 255 -0.90 2.29 2.89
C ALA A 255 0.18 1.45 3.59
N TRP A 256 0.62 0.36 2.97
CA TRP A 256 1.70 -0.47 3.51
C TRP A 256 3.06 0.24 3.50
N HIS A 257 3.31 1.14 2.55
CA HIS A 257 4.46 2.04 2.60
C HIS A 257 4.41 2.99 3.80
N VAL A 258 3.24 3.52 4.16
CA VAL A 258 3.07 4.36 5.36
C VAL A 258 3.37 3.55 6.63
N VAL A 259 2.86 2.32 6.73
CA VAL A 259 3.16 1.41 7.86
C VAL A 259 4.66 1.16 7.97
N ARG A 260 5.32 0.87 6.83
CA ARG A 260 6.77 0.65 6.78
C ARG A 260 7.54 1.89 7.25
N LEU A 261 7.14 3.08 6.81
CA LEU A 261 7.78 4.34 7.23
C LEU A 261 7.59 4.58 8.74
N ALA A 262 6.40 4.30 9.27
CA ALA A 262 6.12 4.42 10.70
C ALA A 262 6.99 3.45 11.53
N CYS A 263 7.08 2.18 11.15
CA CYS A 263 7.96 1.21 11.81
C CYS A 263 9.44 1.62 11.71
N SER A 264 9.87 2.18 10.57
CA SER A 264 11.24 2.66 10.41
C SER A 264 11.53 3.84 11.32
N ARG A 265 10.59 4.77 11.46
CA ARG A 265 10.71 5.91 12.37
C ARG A 265 10.78 5.44 13.82
N LEU A 266 9.91 4.52 14.21
CA LEU A 266 9.93 3.91 15.54
C LEU A 266 11.28 3.26 15.84
N MET A 267 11.87 2.56 14.87
CA MET A 267 13.20 1.96 15.00
C MET A 267 14.27 3.01 15.32
N SER A 268 14.26 4.14 14.61
CA SER A 268 15.16 5.27 14.86
C SER A 268 14.92 5.90 16.23
N ASP A 269 13.67 6.11 16.61
CA ASP A 269 13.30 6.70 17.89
C ASP A 269 13.74 5.80 19.06
N LEU A 270 13.55 4.48 18.97
CA LEU A 270 14.03 3.55 20.00
C LEU A 270 15.56 3.45 20.03
N ALA A 271 16.23 3.50 18.88
CA ALA A 271 17.69 3.49 18.83
C ALA A 271 18.27 4.73 19.53
N LEU A 272 17.64 5.90 19.30
CA LEU A 272 17.98 7.14 19.98
C LEU A 272 17.70 7.04 21.49
N ALA A 273 16.54 6.54 21.91
CA ALA A 273 16.24 6.30 23.32
C ALA A 273 17.27 5.38 24.00
N LYS A 274 17.65 4.29 23.33
CA LYS A 274 18.69 3.36 23.81
C LYS A 274 20.04 4.06 23.98
N SER A 275 20.38 5.00 23.10
CA SER A 275 21.62 5.78 23.21
C SER A 275 21.68 6.62 24.48
N PHE A 276 20.57 7.24 24.90
CA PHE A 276 20.49 8.02 26.15
C PHE A 276 20.68 7.16 27.41
N THR A 277 20.34 5.87 27.34
CA THR A 277 20.64 4.93 28.43
C THR A 277 22.09 4.45 28.45
N SER A 278 22.85 4.69 27.38
CA SER A 278 24.22 4.17 27.20
C SER A 278 25.29 5.26 27.15
N CYS A 279 24.92 6.53 27.06
CA CYS A 279 25.85 7.65 27.12
C CYS A 279 26.43 7.82 28.54
N ASN A 280 27.52 8.58 28.66
CA ASN A 280 28.19 8.85 29.93
C ASN A 280 28.33 10.37 30.17
N PRO A 281 27.59 10.96 31.12
CA PRO A 281 26.60 10.32 32.00
C PRO A 281 25.31 9.92 31.24
N PRO A 282 24.56 8.91 31.70
CA PRO A 282 23.26 8.56 31.12
C PRO A 282 22.23 9.66 31.35
N ILE A 283 21.24 9.79 30.45
CA ILE A 283 20.21 10.83 30.50
C ILE A 283 18.81 10.18 30.51
N PRO A 284 18.30 9.74 31.69
CA PRO A 284 17.05 9.01 31.79
C PRO A 284 15.83 9.82 31.31
N GLU A 285 15.78 11.11 31.62
CA GLU A 285 14.66 12.00 31.26
C GLU A 285 14.53 12.16 29.75
N ALA A 286 15.66 12.24 29.02
CA ALA A 286 15.67 12.29 27.56
C ALA A 286 15.19 10.97 26.94
N CYS A 287 15.52 9.83 27.55
CA CYS A 287 14.99 8.52 27.16
C CYS A 287 13.47 8.48 27.29
N ASP A 288 12.96 8.85 28.48
CA ASP A 288 11.52 8.78 28.77
C ASP A 288 10.73 9.76 27.90
N SER A 289 11.21 11.00 27.73
CA SER A 289 10.60 12.00 26.85
C SER A 289 10.54 11.54 25.38
N ASN A 290 11.63 10.96 24.87
CA ASN A 290 11.68 10.44 23.51
C ASN A 290 10.72 9.26 23.29
N LEU A 291 10.61 8.33 24.25
CA LEU A 291 9.67 7.20 24.19
C LEU A 291 8.21 7.68 24.22
N CYS A 292 7.90 8.69 25.03
CA CYS A 292 6.55 9.30 25.07
C CYS A 292 6.19 9.97 23.74
N ALA A 293 7.11 10.77 23.19
CA ALA A 293 6.91 11.45 21.93
C ALA A 293 6.65 10.45 20.79
N ALA A 294 7.41 9.35 20.75
CA ALA A 294 7.21 8.28 19.78
C ALA A 294 5.83 7.61 19.93
N ALA A 295 5.37 7.31 21.15
CA ALA A 295 4.05 6.67 21.36
C ALA A 295 2.87 7.52 20.86
N LEU A 296 2.92 8.85 21.08
CA LEU A 296 1.88 9.76 20.60
C LEU A 296 1.76 9.75 19.08
N VAL A 297 2.87 9.65 18.36
CA VAL A 297 2.89 9.64 16.88
C VAL A 297 2.25 8.37 16.32
N HIS A 298 2.35 7.23 17.01
CA HIS A 298 1.87 5.94 16.50
C HIS A 298 0.43 5.60 16.90
N THR A 299 -0.16 6.30 17.87
CA THR A 299 -1.53 6.02 18.35
C THR A 299 -2.58 5.99 17.23
N PRO A 300 -2.66 6.98 16.31
CA PRO A 300 -3.62 6.94 15.21
C PRO A 300 -3.41 5.73 14.28
N LEU A 301 -2.16 5.30 14.08
CA LEU A 301 -1.83 4.16 13.24
C LEU A 301 -2.28 2.84 13.88
N VAL A 302 -2.15 2.72 15.21
CA VAL A 302 -2.65 1.56 15.96
C VAL A 302 -4.16 1.39 15.76
N GLU A 303 -4.91 2.50 15.87
CA GLU A 303 -6.37 2.50 15.69
C GLU A 303 -6.75 2.09 14.25
N CYS A 304 -6.09 2.69 13.25
CA CYS A 304 -6.28 2.33 11.84
C CYS A 304 -5.99 0.85 11.54
N LEU A 305 -4.84 0.33 12.00
CA LEU A 305 -4.44 -1.05 11.75
C LEU A 305 -5.35 -2.05 12.47
N ASN A 306 -5.77 -1.74 13.70
CA ASN A 306 -6.74 -2.57 14.42
C ASN A 306 -8.08 -2.63 13.69
N ALA A 307 -8.62 -1.49 13.27
CA ALA A 307 -9.87 -1.44 12.53
C ALA A 307 -9.77 -2.22 11.22
N TYR A 308 -8.71 -2.00 10.44
CA TYR A 308 -8.44 -2.72 9.20
C TYR A 308 -8.31 -4.23 9.37
N SER A 309 -7.64 -4.68 10.44
CA SER A 309 -7.49 -6.11 10.76
C SER A 309 -8.84 -6.80 11.00
N MET A 310 -9.85 -6.04 11.42
CA MET A 310 -11.21 -6.49 11.67
C MET A 310 -12.16 -6.25 10.48
N GLY A 311 -11.67 -5.68 9.38
CA GLY A 311 -12.50 -5.27 8.24
C GLY A 311 -13.47 -4.13 8.57
N LYS A 312 -13.08 -3.26 9.51
CA LYS A 312 -13.87 -2.11 9.97
C LYS A 312 -13.17 -0.80 9.64
N SER A 313 -13.95 0.28 9.61
CA SER A 313 -13.41 1.63 9.52
C SER A 313 -12.86 2.10 10.88
N PRO A 314 -11.76 2.87 10.91
CA PRO A 314 -11.25 3.47 12.13
C PRO A 314 -12.22 4.49 12.72
N ASP A 315 -12.43 4.43 14.03
CA ASP A 315 -13.35 5.29 14.76
C ASP A 315 -12.59 6.07 15.85
N PHE A 316 -12.11 7.26 15.48
CA PHE A 316 -11.42 8.18 16.37
C PHE A 316 -11.49 9.63 15.86
N ASP A 317 -11.58 10.60 16.78
CA ASP A 317 -11.70 12.03 16.50
C ASP A 317 -10.35 12.74 16.28
#